data_AF-A0A832M385-F1
#
_entry.id   AF-A0A832M385-F1
#
_cell.length_a   1.000
_cell.length_b   1.000
_cell.length_c   1.000
_cell.angle_alpha   90.00
_cell.angle_beta   90.00
_cell.angle_gamma   90.00
#
_symmetry.space_group_name_H-M   'P 1'
#
loop_
_entity.id
_entity.type
_entity.pdbx_description
1 polymer ?
#
loop_
_entity_poly.entity_id
_entity_poly.type
_entity_poly.pdbx_seq_one_letter_code
_entity_poly.pdbx_strand_id
1 'polypeptide(L)'
;MPQFQIQAPFEPKGDQPKAIAQLTEYLNAGNRYQTLLGATGTGKTHTLARVIDKIGKPTLLLAHNKTLAAQLCNELREFFPNNAVEYFISYYDYYQPEAYIPVTDTYIAKTSSINEEIDMLRHSATRSLFERKDVIVVASISCIYGLGIPSEYLKASIPLRVGEEINLRGVIRDLVSVQYSRNDLEMGRGKFRVKGDVLEIGPAYEDRIIRVEFFGDEIDAIRYIDPVTGSTLQSLEGVNVYPARHFVTPEDRLKEACEAIEQELKDQLEVLEKEGKLLEAQRL
;
A
#
# COMPACT_ATOMS: atom_id res chain seq x y z
N MET A 1 -16.52 9.92 -12.18
CA MET A 1 -15.82 9.38 -10.99
C MET A 1 -16.66 8.23 -10.48
N PRO A 2 -16.06 7.05 -10.21
CA PRO A 2 -16.80 5.91 -9.69
C PRO A 2 -17.45 6.27 -8.35
N GLN A 3 -18.72 5.90 -8.19
CA GLN A 3 -19.50 6.10 -6.97
C GLN A 3 -19.46 4.81 -6.14
N PHE A 4 -19.59 4.93 -4.81
CA PHE A 4 -19.85 3.76 -3.99
C PHE A 4 -21.18 3.12 -4.43
N GLN A 5 -21.19 1.79 -4.46
CA GLN A 5 -22.34 0.98 -4.90
C GLN A 5 -22.54 -0.15 -3.91
N ILE A 6 -23.32 0.12 -2.85
CA ILE A 6 -23.64 -0.93 -1.90
C ILE A 6 -24.54 -2.01 -2.52
N GLN A 7 -24.12 -3.27 -2.40
CA GLN A 7 -24.90 -4.46 -2.73
C GLN A 7 -25.18 -5.23 -1.45
N ALA A 8 -26.43 -5.21 -0.99
CA ALA A 8 -26.88 -5.98 0.15
C ALA A 8 -28.21 -6.66 -0.18
N PRO A 9 -28.40 -7.95 0.15
CA PRO A 9 -29.66 -8.65 -0.10
C PRO A 9 -30.80 -8.22 0.86
N PHE A 10 -30.55 -7.25 1.71
CA PHE A 10 -31.48 -6.76 2.72
C PHE A 10 -31.45 -5.23 2.84
N GLU A 11 -32.61 -4.66 3.13
CA GLU A 11 -32.77 -3.24 3.42
C GLU A 11 -32.52 -2.93 4.91
N PRO A 12 -32.14 -1.69 5.28
CA PRO A 12 -32.01 -1.29 6.67
C PRO A 12 -33.32 -1.49 7.45
N LYS A 13 -33.25 -2.14 8.62
CA LYS A 13 -34.41 -2.44 9.48
C LYS A 13 -34.19 -1.94 10.91
N GLY A 14 -35.28 -1.90 11.70
CA GLY A 14 -35.23 -1.45 13.10
C GLY A 14 -34.77 0.00 13.19
N ASP A 15 -33.76 0.26 14.04
CA ASP A 15 -33.20 1.60 14.23
C ASP A 15 -32.21 2.04 13.14
N GLN A 16 -31.80 1.14 12.23
CA GLN A 16 -30.79 1.44 11.20
C GLN A 16 -31.21 2.61 10.29
N PRO A 17 -32.44 2.71 9.74
CA PRO A 17 -32.82 3.83 8.88
C PRO A 17 -32.65 5.20 9.57
N LYS A 18 -33.06 5.29 10.84
CA LYS A 18 -32.93 6.52 11.63
C LYS A 18 -31.46 6.85 11.91
N ALA A 19 -30.66 5.85 12.30
CA ALA A 19 -29.23 6.04 12.55
C ALA A 19 -28.49 6.49 11.28
N ILE A 20 -28.76 5.86 10.13
CA ILE A 20 -28.16 6.23 8.83
C ILE A 20 -28.52 7.68 8.49
N ALA A 21 -29.79 8.07 8.61
CA ALA A 21 -30.24 9.43 8.32
C ALA A 21 -29.52 10.47 9.19
N GLN A 22 -29.49 10.23 10.51
CA GLN A 22 -28.84 11.14 11.47
C GLN A 22 -27.33 11.26 11.24
N LEU A 23 -26.62 10.15 11.03
CA LEU A 23 -25.18 10.16 10.77
C LEU A 23 -24.86 10.89 9.45
N THR A 24 -25.68 10.69 8.42
CA THR A 24 -25.50 11.33 7.10
C THR A 24 -25.73 12.84 7.19
N GLU A 25 -26.83 13.27 7.83
CA GLU A 25 -27.15 14.68 8.04
C GLU A 25 -26.06 15.39 8.84
N TYR A 26 -25.60 14.77 9.93
CA TYR A 26 -24.57 15.32 10.79
C TYR A 26 -23.23 15.52 10.07
N LEU A 27 -22.83 14.57 9.20
CA LEU A 27 -21.65 14.70 8.33
C LEU A 27 -21.81 15.78 7.27
N ASN A 28 -22.99 15.88 6.64
CA ASN A 28 -23.27 16.91 5.63
C ASN A 28 -23.29 18.32 6.21
N ALA A 29 -23.66 18.46 7.49
CA ALA A 29 -23.54 19.72 8.24
C ALA A 29 -22.09 20.10 8.59
N GLY A 30 -21.09 19.29 8.21
CA GLY A 30 -19.67 19.60 8.42
C GLY A 30 -19.15 19.30 9.84
N ASN A 31 -19.93 18.58 10.64
CA ASN A 31 -19.50 18.23 11.99
C ASN A 31 -18.37 17.20 11.98
N ARG A 32 -17.40 17.38 12.88
CA ARG A 32 -16.15 16.58 12.90
C ARG A 32 -16.26 15.27 13.67
N TYR A 33 -17.02 15.22 14.76
CA TYR A 33 -17.05 14.09 15.68
C TYR A 33 -18.47 13.61 15.94
N GLN A 34 -18.71 12.33 15.76
CA GLN A 34 -20.01 11.70 16.02
C GLN A 34 -19.81 10.27 16.55
N THR A 35 -20.79 9.78 17.29
CA THR A 35 -20.74 8.46 17.92
C THR A 35 -22.00 7.68 17.57
N LEU A 36 -21.82 6.51 16.93
CA LEU A 36 -22.88 5.52 16.77
C LEU A 36 -22.92 4.61 18.01
N LEU A 37 -23.86 4.86 18.92
CA LEU A 37 -24.09 3.98 20.09
C LEU A 37 -24.90 2.75 19.68
N GLY A 38 -24.26 1.79 19.02
CA GLY A 38 -24.91 0.58 18.50
C GLY A 38 -24.69 -0.65 19.38
N ALA A 39 -25.77 -1.27 19.88
CA ALA A 39 -25.69 -2.52 20.63
C ALA A 39 -25.09 -3.67 19.79
N THR A 40 -24.61 -4.73 20.44
CA THR A 40 -24.10 -5.92 19.75
C THR A 40 -25.21 -6.59 18.95
N GLY A 41 -24.90 -7.08 17.74
CA GLY A 41 -25.88 -7.74 16.86
C GLY A 41 -26.80 -6.80 16.08
N THR A 42 -26.69 -5.48 16.23
CA THR A 42 -27.56 -4.50 15.53
C THR A 42 -27.17 -4.20 14.07
N GLY A 43 -26.15 -4.87 13.53
CA GLY A 43 -25.69 -4.65 12.14
C GLY A 43 -24.94 -3.33 11.93
N LYS A 44 -24.02 -2.99 12.84
CA LYS A 44 -23.23 -1.74 12.76
C LYS A 44 -22.46 -1.58 11.45
N THR A 45 -21.87 -2.64 10.91
CA THR A 45 -21.16 -2.59 9.62
C THR A 45 -22.09 -2.19 8.48
N HIS A 46 -23.30 -2.76 8.43
CA HIS A 46 -24.30 -2.40 7.41
C HIS A 46 -24.74 -0.94 7.54
N THR A 47 -25.00 -0.45 8.76
CA THR A 47 -25.29 0.97 9.02
C THR A 47 -24.17 1.87 8.50
N LEU A 48 -22.91 1.54 8.80
CA LEU A 48 -21.75 2.31 8.35
C LEU A 48 -21.59 2.25 6.83
N ALA A 49 -21.72 1.08 6.21
CA ALA A 49 -21.65 0.91 4.76
C ALA A 49 -22.69 1.78 4.04
N ARG A 50 -23.94 1.81 4.52
CA ARG A 50 -24.99 2.70 3.97
C ARG A 50 -24.65 4.18 4.14
N VAL A 51 -23.96 4.57 5.21
CA VAL A 51 -23.47 5.95 5.38
C VAL A 51 -22.34 6.28 4.39
N ILE A 52 -21.38 5.37 4.19
CA ILE A 52 -20.28 5.54 3.22
C ILE A 52 -20.85 5.71 1.80
N ASP A 53 -21.80 4.85 1.42
CA ASP A 53 -22.51 4.89 0.14
C ASP A 53 -23.17 6.25 -0.11
N LYS A 54 -23.90 6.77 0.89
CA LYS A 54 -24.59 8.07 0.81
C LYS A 54 -23.64 9.27 0.77
N ILE A 55 -22.54 9.23 1.53
CA ILE A 55 -21.62 10.36 1.67
C ILE A 55 -20.64 10.43 0.51
N GLY A 56 -20.30 9.30 -0.13
CA GLY A 56 -19.50 9.31 -1.35
C GLY A 56 -18.02 9.66 -1.13
N LYS A 57 -17.47 9.47 0.07
CA LYS A 57 -16.09 9.86 0.42
C LYS A 57 -15.18 8.66 0.69
N PRO A 58 -13.91 8.69 0.26
CA PRO A 58 -12.92 7.71 0.68
C PRO A 58 -12.90 7.60 2.21
N THR A 59 -12.93 6.38 2.73
CA THR A 59 -13.12 6.13 4.17
C THR A 59 -12.02 5.26 4.72
N LEU A 60 -11.41 5.68 5.83
CA LEU A 60 -10.49 4.86 6.63
C LEU A 60 -11.25 4.29 7.84
N LEU A 61 -11.33 2.97 7.92
CA LEU A 61 -11.95 2.25 9.04
C LEU A 61 -10.85 1.66 9.93
N LEU A 62 -10.74 2.17 11.15
CA LEU A 62 -9.74 1.70 12.12
C LEU A 62 -10.28 0.60 13.02
N ALA A 63 -9.58 -0.53 13.04
CA ALA A 63 -9.85 -1.65 13.93
C ALA A 63 -8.67 -1.84 14.90
N HIS A 64 -8.99 -2.14 16.16
CA HIS A 64 -7.99 -2.26 17.22
C HIS A 64 -7.18 -3.58 17.18
N ASN A 65 -7.59 -4.55 16.37
CA ASN A 65 -6.92 -5.84 16.24
C ASN A 65 -7.04 -6.41 14.80
N LYS A 66 -6.13 -7.33 14.43
CA LYS A 66 -6.07 -7.92 13.08
C LYS A 66 -7.33 -8.74 12.74
N THR A 67 -7.89 -9.47 13.70
CA THR A 67 -9.06 -10.34 13.48
C THR A 67 -10.30 -9.53 13.10
N LEU A 68 -10.60 -8.48 13.86
CA LEU A 68 -11.72 -7.58 13.57
C LEU A 68 -11.49 -6.82 12.27
N ALA A 69 -10.25 -6.39 11.99
CA ALA A 69 -9.91 -5.73 10.73
C ALA A 69 -10.23 -6.64 9.54
N ALA A 70 -9.83 -7.92 9.60
CA ALA A 70 -10.11 -8.89 8.54
C ALA A 70 -11.61 -9.14 8.36
N GLN A 71 -12.36 -9.30 9.46
CA GLN A 71 -13.82 -9.45 9.43
C GLN A 71 -14.50 -8.27 8.75
N LEU A 72 -14.19 -7.04 9.18
CA LEU A 72 -14.75 -5.82 8.62
C LEU A 72 -14.39 -5.67 7.13
N CYS A 73 -13.15 -6.00 6.75
CA CYS A 73 -12.71 -5.95 5.36
C CYS A 73 -13.51 -6.91 4.48
N ASN A 74 -13.72 -8.15 4.94
CA ASN A 74 -14.50 -9.14 4.20
C ASN A 74 -15.98 -8.76 4.10
N GLU A 75 -16.61 -8.33 5.20
CA GLU A 75 -18.00 -7.82 5.18
C GLU A 75 -18.15 -6.64 4.21
N LEU A 76 -17.20 -5.70 4.21
CA LEU A 76 -17.24 -4.55 3.32
C LEU A 76 -16.99 -4.94 1.85
N ARG A 77 -16.15 -5.94 1.57
CA ARG A 77 -15.97 -6.48 0.20
C ARG A 77 -17.26 -7.10 -0.34
N GLU A 78 -18.01 -7.81 0.51
CA GLU A 78 -19.33 -8.33 0.15
C GLU A 78 -20.32 -7.19 -0.12
N PHE A 79 -20.30 -6.14 0.70
CA PHE A 79 -21.15 -4.97 0.50
C PHE A 79 -20.76 -4.10 -0.70
N PHE A 80 -19.48 -4.05 -1.08
CA PHE A 80 -18.98 -3.17 -2.14
C PHE A 80 -18.12 -3.93 -3.16
N PRO A 81 -18.68 -4.92 -3.88
CA PRO A 81 -17.90 -5.78 -4.78
C PRO A 81 -17.33 -5.04 -5.99
N ASN A 82 -17.87 -3.86 -6.32
CA ASN A 82 -17.42 -3.03 -7.45
C ASN A 82 -16.51 -1.86 -7.04
N ASN A 83 -16.30 -1.64 -5.73
CA ASN A 83 -15.46 -0.56 -5.21
C ASN A 83 -14.16 -1.12 -4.63
N ALA A 84 -13.19 -0.25 -4.35
CA ALA A 84 -11.92 -0.68 -3.77
C ALA A 84 -12.04 -0.81 -2.24
N VAL A 85 -12.14 -2.05 -1.75
CA VAL A 85 -12.10 -2.35 -0.32
C VAL A 85 -10.76 -2.99 0.02
N GLU A 86 -9.91 -2.18 0.65
CA GLU A 86 -8.48 -2.39 0.83
C GLU A 86 -8.14 -2.73 2.28
N TYR A 87 -7.03 -3.43 2.47
CA TYR A 87 -6.60 -3.92 3.78
C TYR A 87 -5.20 -3.39 4.13
N PHE A 88 -5.09 -2.68 5.26
CA PHE A 88 -3.85 -2.01 5.65
C PHE A 88 -3.47 -2.28 7.11
N ILE A 89 -2.76 -3.36 7.35
CA ILE A 89 -2.25 -3.73 8.68
C ILE A 89 -0.73 -3.89 8.66
N SER A 90 -0.13 -4.19 9.82
CA SER A 90 1.27 -4.61 9.86
C SER A 90 1.45 -5.89 9.03
N TYR A 91 2.34 -5.82 8.05
CA TYR A 91 2.81 -6.93 7.23
C TYR A 91 3.83 -7.85 7.91
N TYR A 92 4.15 -7.64 9.18
CA TYR A 92 5.02 -8.56 9.90
C TYR A 92 4.19 -9.70 10.49
N ASP A 93 4.58 -10.93 10.18
CA ASP A 93 4.13 -12.14 10.89
C ASP A 93 4.82 -12.23 12.25
N TYR A 94 6.11 -11.87 12.28
CA TYR A 94 6.90 -11.73 13.49
C TYR A 94 7.71 -10.44 13.43
N TYR A 95 7.77 -9.71 14.55
CA TYR A 95 8.59 -8.50 14.66
C TYR A 95 9.14 -8.36 16.08
N GLN A 96 10.46 -8.34 16.17
CA GLN A 96 11.21 -7.96 17.35
C GLN A 96 11.92 -6.65 17.05
N PRO A 97 11.58 -5.55 17.76
CA PRO A 97 12.31 -4.29 17.59
C PRO A 97 13.73 -4.45 18.11
N GLU A 98 14.62 -3.63 17.54
CA GLU A 98 15.93 -3.40 18.15
C GLU A 98 15.73 -2.75 19.53
N ALA A 99 16.44 -3.26 20.53
CA ALA A 99 16.37 -2.73 21.89
C ALA A 99 17.68 -2.96 22.63
N TYR A 100 17.96 -2.08 23.57
CA TYR A 100 19.04 -2.26 24.54
C TYR A 100 18.44 -2.23 25.95
N ILE A 101 18.76 -3.23 26.77
CA ILE A 101 18.27 -3.37 28.16
C ILE A 101 19.42 -3.03 29.11
N PRO A 102 19.43 -1.83 29.72
CA PRO A 102 20.56 -1.38 30.54
C PRO A 102 20.80 -2.24 31.78
N VAL A 103 19.73 -2.76 32.40
CA VAL A 103 19.82 -3.54 33.64
C VAL A 103 20.61 -4.84 33.45
N THR A 104 20.53 -5.43 32.27
CA THR A 104 21.19 -6.71 31.94
C THR A 104 22.31 -6.54 30.92
N ASP A 105 22.65 -5.31 30.54
CA ASP A 105 23.61 -4.98 29.47
C ASP A 105 23.40 -5.85 28.22
N THR A 106 22.13 -5.96 27.78
CA THR A 106 21.76 -6.85 26.69
C THR A 106 21.29 -6.06 25.49
N TYR A 107 21.99 -6.23 24.36
CA TYR A 107 21.54 -5.78 23.06
C TYR A 107 20.67 -6.86 22.40
N ILE A 108 19.51 -6.45 21.91
CA ILE A 108 18.56 -7.27 21.17
C ILE A 108 18.53 -6.74 19.74
N ALA A 109 19.05 -7.53 18.80
CA ALA A 109 19.01 -7.19 17.39
C ALA A 109 17.57 -7.26 16.84
N LYS A 110 17.26 -6.34 15.91
CA LYS A 110 16.01 -6.40 15.15
C LYS A 110 15.91 -7.74 14.41
N THR A 111 14.79 -8.42 14.57
CA THR A 111 14.46 -9.64 13.81
C THR A 111 13.01 -9.54 13.33
N SER A 112 12.75 -9.86 12.08
CA SER A 112 11.41 -9.74 11.52
C SER A 112 11.15 -10.73 10.40
N SER A 113 9.90 -11.14 10.23
CA SER A 113 9.40 -11.92 9.10
C SER A 113 8.26 -11.17 8.45
N ILE A 114 8.34 -10.98 7.13
CA ILE A 114 7.34 -10.27 6.34
C ILE A 114 6.37 -11.27 5.73
N ASN A 115 5.09 -10.90 5.73
CA ASN A 115 4.02 -11.57 5.03
C ASN A 115 3.79 -10.88 3.69
N GLU A 116 4.19 -11.55 2.61
CA GLU A 116 4.11 -11.02 1.24
C GLU A 116 2.68 -10.69 0.80
N GLU A 117 1.68 -11.43 1.28
CA GLU A 117 0.26 -11.16 0.96
C GLU A 117 -0.22 -9.86 1.60
N ILE A 118 0.13 -9.63 2.87
CA ILE A 118 -0.21 -8.38 3.54
C ILE A 118 0.56 -7.20 2.95
N ASP A 119 1.82 -7.38 2.54
CA ASP A 119 2.57 -6.33 1.86
C ASP A 119 1.91 -5.92 0.54
N MET A 120 1.49 -6.92 -0.26
CA MET A 120 0.73 -6.67 -1.48
C MET A 120 -0.56 -5.88 -1.20
N LEU A 121 -1.33 -6.28 -0.19
CA LEU A 121 -2.58 -5.59 0.17
C LEU A 121 -2.32 -4.14 0.62
N ARG A 122 -1.19 -3.86 1.28
CA ARG A 122 -0.79 -2.49 1.62
C ARG A 122 -0.45 -1.68 0.38
N HIS A 123 0.26 -2.27 -0.57
CA HIS A 123 0.56 -1.65 -1.86
C HIS A 123 -0.72 -1.37 -2.67
N SER A 124 -1.65 -2.33 -2.72
CA SER A 124 -3.00 -2.17 -3.29
C SER A 124 -3.74 -1.00 -2.65
N ALA A 125 -3.77 -0.92 -1.31
CA ALA A 125 -4.43 0.16 -0.59
C ALA A 125 -3.90 1.55 -0.98
N THR A 126 -2.57 1.70 -0.99
CA THR A 126 -1.95 2.97 -1.38
C THR A 126 -2.19 3.32 -2.84
N ARG A 127 -2.11 2.35 -3.76
CA ARG A 127 -2.39 2.54 -5.19
C ARG A 127 -3.83 3.00 -5.41
N SER A 128 -4.79 2.29 -4.82
CA SER A 128 -6.22 2.58 -4.96
C SER A 128 -6.58 3.99 -4.51
N LEU A 129 -5.97 4.50 -3.44
CA LEU A 129 -6.17 5.88 -2.98
C LEU A 129 -5.73 6.95 -4.01
N PHE A 130 -4.80 6.62 -4.91
CA PHE A 130 -4.36 7.53 -5.96
C PHE A 130 -5.16 7.40 -7.25
N GLU A 131 -5.60 6.18 -7.59
CA GLU A 131 -6.28 5.91 -8.86
C GLU A 131 -7.78 6.21 -8.82
N ARG A 132 -8.42 6.11 -7.65
CA ARG A 132 -9.88 6.20 -7.53
C ARG A 132 -10.33 6.83 -6.20
N LYS A 133 -11.60 7.25 -6.15
CA LYS A 133 -12.19 7.95 -4.98
C LYS A 133 -13.16 7.09 -4.17
N ASP A 134 -13.59 5.98 -4.72
CA ASP A 134 -14.47 5.01 -4.08
C ASP A 134 -13.66 3.93 -3.36
N VAL A 135 -12.85 4.37 -2.40
CA VAL A 135 -11.92 3.53 -1.63
C VAL A 135 -12.35 3.47 -0.17
N ILE A 136 -12.44 2.25 0.38
CA ILE A 136 -12.51 2.00 1.81
C ILE A 136 -11.25 1.27 2.22
N VAL A 137 -10.48 1.83 3.15
CA VAL A 137 -9.30 1.17 3.72
C VAL A 137 -9.63 0.69 5.12
N VAL A 138 -9.63 -0.62 5.34
CA VAL A 138 -9.72 -1.19 6.69
C VAL A 138 -8.31 -1.38 7.24
N ALA A 139 -7.99 -0.65 8.31
CA ALA A 139 -6.63 -0.57 8.82
C ALA A 139 -6.52 -0.86 10.32
N SER A 140 -5.33 -1.29 10.74
CA SER A 140 -4.91 -1.25 12.14
C SER A 140 -4.20 0.07 12.44
N ILE A 141 -3.64 0.19 13.65
CA ILE A 141 -2.74 1.30 14.01
C ILE A 141 -1.52 1.43 13.08
N SER A 142 -1.28 0.48 12.18
CA SER A 142 -0.25 0.65 11.14
C SER A 142 -0.45 1.90 10.29
N CYS A 143 -1.67 2.45 10.18
CA CYS A 143 -1.94 3.64 9.37
C CYS A 143 -1.35 4.95 9.94
N ILE A 144 -0.87 4.95 11.19
CA ILE A 144 -0.21 6.12 11.80
C ILE A 144 1.32 6.00 11.79
N TYR A 145 1.86 4.88 11.32
CA TYR A 145 3.30 4.70 11.14
C TYR A 145 3.77 5.36 9.83
N GLY A 146 5.07 5.69 9.78
CA GLY A 146 5.68 6.33 8.62
C GLY A 146 5.51 5.50 7.34
N LEU A 147 5.26 6.22 6.25
CA LEU A 147 5.28 5.76 4.87
C LEU A 147 6.13 6.77 4.07
N GLY A 148 6.58 6.38 2.88
CA GLY A 148 7.22 7.32 1.96
C GLY A 148 6.29 8.46 1.57
N ILE A 149 6.87 9.55 1.08
CA ILE A 149 6.13 10.74 0.69
C ILE A 149 5.22 10.39 -0.50
N PRO A 150 3.89 10.60 -0.41
CA PRO A 150 2.94 10.26 -1.47
C PRO A 150 3.31 10.79 -2.86
N SER A 151 3.78 12.05 -2.93
CA SER A 151 4.16 12.68 -4.19
C SER A 151 5.39 12.04 -4.84
N GLU A 152 6.36 11.56 -4.04
CA GLU A 152 7.54 10.85 -4.56
C GLU A 152 7.16 9.45 -5.07
N TYR A 153 6.27 8.75 -4.36
CA TYR A 153 5.74 7.46 -4.80
C TYR A 153 5.00 7.56 -6.14
N LEU A 154 4.20 8.62 -6.33
CA LEU A 154 3.49 8.88 -7.58
C LEU A 154 4.44 9.25 -8.73
N LYS A 155 5.40 10.16 -8.48
CA LYS A 155 6.38 10.57 -9.50
C LYS A 155 7.25 9.41 -9.97
N ALA A 156 7.51 8.45 -9.10
CA ALA A 156 8.23 7.24 -9.42
C ALA A 156 7.39 6.22 -10.21
N SER A 157 6.10 6.45 -10.47
CA SER A 157 5.35 5.52 -11.31
C SER A 157 5.82 5.55 -12.77
N ILE A 158 5.85 4.38 -13.40
CA ILE A 158 6.28 4.20 -14.80
C ILE A 158 5.02 4.05 -15.65
N PRO A 159 4.61 5.09 -16.40
CA PRO A 159 3.48 4.99 -17.31
C PRO A 159 3.89 4.17 -18.54
N LEU A 160 3.02 3.25 -18.95
CA LEU A 160 3.17 2.46 -20.18
C LEU A 160 1.86 2.57 -20.96
N ARG A 161 1.91 2.99 -22.22
CA ARG A 161 0.73 3.15 -23.09
C ARG A 161 0.94 2.44 -24.42
N VAL A 162 -0.13 1.85 -24.96
CA VAL A 162 -0.10 1.25 -26.31
C VAL A 162 0.11 2.36 -27.35
N GLY A 163 0.99 2.11 -28.32
CA GLY A 163 1.39 3.06 -29.37
C GLY A 163 2.47 4.06 -28.95
N GLU A 164 3.00 3.96 -27.73
CA GLU A 164 4.09 4.82 -27.26
C GLU A 164 5.45 4.29 -27.73
N GLU A 165 6.28 5.17 -28.31
CA GLU A 165 7.69 4.88 -28.60
C GLU A 165 8.52 4.98 -27.31
N ILE A 166 8.95 3.84 -26.79
CA ILE A 166 9.78 3.73 -25.59
C ILE A 166 10.78 2.58 -25.70
N ASN A 167 12.03 2.91 -25.37
CA ASN A 167 13.09 1.92 -25.41
C ASN A 167 12.99 0.92 -24.23
N LEU A 168 12.90 -0.37 -24.53
CA LEU A 168 12.81 -1.44 -23.53
C LEU A 168 13.94 -1.38 -22.48
N ARG A 169 15.18 -1.04 -22.87
CA ARG A 169 16.30 -0.93 -21.89
C ARG A 169 16.11 0.24 -20.93
N GLY A 170 15.47 1.31 -21.40
CA GLY A 170 15.03 2.43 -20.55
C GLY A 170 14.03 1.95 -19.50
N VAL A 171 12.95 1.28 -19.93
CA VAL A 171 11.92 0.73 -19.02
C VAL A 171 12.53 -0.20 -17.98
N ILE A 172 13.48 -1.06 -18.37
CA ILE A 172 14.19 -1.95 -17.44
C ILE A 172 14.96 -1.15 -16.37
N ARG A 173 15.64 -0.06 -16.76
CA ARG A 173 16.36 0.80 -15.82
C ARG A 173 15.39 1.49 -14.87
N ASP A 174 14.26 1.97 -15.37
CA ASP A 174 13.24 2.62 -14.57
C ASP A 174 12.64 1.63 -13.55
N LEU A 175 12.33 0.40 -13.96
CA LEU A 175 11.86 -0.66 -13.06
C LEU A 175 12.83 -0.94 -11.92
N VAL A 176 14.13 -1.02 -12.22
CA VAL A 176 15.18 -1.20 -11.19
C VAL A 176 15.23 0.00 -10.24
N SER A 177 15.11 1.22 -10.76
CA SER A 177 15.11 2.44 -9.93
C SER A 177 13.97 2.45 -8.91
N VAL A 178 12.84 1.82 -9.25
CA VAL A 178 11.65 1.72 -8.38
C VAL A 178 11.53 0.36 -7.68
N GLN A 179 12.69 -0.25 -7.42
CA GLN A 179 12.88 -1.41 -6.55
C GLN A 179 12.36 -2.74 -7.10
N TYR A 180 12.11 -2.86 -8.41
CA TYR A 180 11.87 -4.15 -9.02
C TYR A 180 13.18 -4.89 -9.29
N SER A 181 13.13 -6.21 -9.18
CA SER A 181 14.28 -7.09 -9.45
C SER A 181 14.06 -7.94 -10.69
N ARG A 182 15.10 -8.15 -11.49
CA ARG A 182 15.02 -9.04 -12.64
C ARG A 182 15.10 -10.51 -12.19
N ASN A 183 14.14 -11.33 -12.59
CA ASN A 183 14.16 -12.78 -12.36
C ASN A 183 13.51 -13.53 -13.53
N ASP A 184 14.35 -14.09 -14.41
CA ASP A 184 13.87 -14.76 -15.62
C ASP A 184 13.30 -16.17 -15.35
N LEU A 185 13.65 -16.77 -14.20
CA LEU A 185 13.25 -18.14 -13.81
C LEU A 185 11.90 -18.16 -13.08
N GLU A 186 11.79 -17.33 -12.05
CA GLU A 186 10.64 -17.31 -11.15
C GLU A 186 9.97 -15.93 -11.19
N MET A 187 8.77 -15.87 -11.75
CA MET A 187 7.95 -14.67 -11.69
C MET A 187 7.27 -14.56 -10.33
N GLY A 188 7.22 -13.35 -9.83
CA GLY A 188 6.56 -13.02 -8.58
C GLY A 188 6.42 -11.50 -8.44
N ARG A 189 5.80 -11.08 -7.35
CA ARG A 189 5.60 -9.66 -7.03
C ARG A 189 6.94 -8.93 -6.88
N GLY A 190 7.01 -7.68 -7.37
CA GLY A 190 8.24 -6.90 -7.37
C GLY A 190 9.35 -7.44 -8.28
N LYS A 191 9.01 -8.38 -9.19
CA LYS A 191 9.95 -8.97 -10.16
C LYS A 191 9.53 -8.67 -11.59
N PHE A 192 10.49 -8.68 -12.51
CA PHE A 192 10.22 -8.65 -13.94
C PHE A 192 11.15 -9.59 -14.70
N ARG A 193 10.76 -9.96 -15.92
CA ARG A 193 11.58 -10.74 -16.86
C ARG A 193 11.39 -10.29 -18.29
N VAL A 194 12.37 -10.63 -19.13
CA VAL A 194 12.36 -10.28 -20.55
C VAL A 194 12.52 -11.55 -21.39
N LYS A 195 11.63 -11.72 -22.38
CA LYS A 195 11.63 -12.84 -23.32
C LYS A 195 11.49 -12.31 -24.75
N GLY A 196 12.61 -12.09 -25.43
CA GLY A 196 12.60 -11.42 -26.74
C GLY A 196 12.03 -10.01 -26.59
N ASP A 197 10.97 -9.73 -27.34
CA ASP A 197 10.27 -8.42 -27.36
C ASP A 197 9.13 -8.34 -26.33
N VAL A 198 9.11 -9.24 -25.35
CA VAL A 198 8.09 -9.28 -24.30
C VAL A 198 8.71 -8.98 -22.94
N LEU A 199 8.18 -7.96 -22.27
CA LEU A 199 8.45 -7.63 -20.87
C LEU A 199 7.28 -8.11 -20.02
N GLU A 200 7.55 -8.95 -19.03
CA GLU A 200 6.57 -9.35 -18.03
C GLU A 200 6.95 -8.78 -16.67
N ILE A 201 5.98 -8.16 -15.99
CA ILE A 201 6.15 -7.47 -14.73
C ILE A 201 5.15 -8.07 -13.74
N GLY A 202 5.65 -8.54 -12.60
CA GLY A 202 4.83 -8.89 -11.45
C GLY A 202 4.69 -7.66 -10.54
N PRO A 203 3.62 -6.87 -10.65
CA PRO A 203 3.42 -5.68 -9.82
C PRO A 203 3.41 -6.02 -8.32
N ALA A 204 3.83 -5.09 -7.48
CA ALA A 204 3.85 -5.31 -6.02
C ALA A 204 2.46 -5.26 -5.36
N TYR A 205 1.44 -4.76 -6.06
CA TYR A 205 0.10 -4.47 -5.53
C TYR A 205 -0.98 -5.46 -5.98
N GLU A 206 -0.66 -6.45 -6.82
CA GLU A 206 -1.63 -7.44 -7.30
C GLU A 206 -0.94 -8.74 -7.78
N ASP A 207 -1.73 -9.80 -7.97
CA ASP A 207 -1.22 -11.12 -8.39
C ASP A 207 -1.13 -11.31 -9.91
N ARG A 208 -1.84 -10.49 -10.68
CA ARG A 208 -1.84 -10.59 -12.14
C ARG A 208 -0.52 -10.07 -12.70
N ILE A 209 0.02 -10.75 -13.71
CA ILE A 209 1.22 -10.30 -14.41
C ILE A 209 0.81 -9.26 -15.45
N ILE A 210 1.56 -8.16 -15.52
CA ILE A 210 1.46 -7.20 -16.63
C ILE A 210 2.42 -7.69 -17.71
N ARG A 211 1.90 -8.03 -18.88
CA ARG A 211 2.68 -8.34 -20.07
C ARG A 211 2.64 -7.16 -21.03
N VAL A 212 3.81 -6.69 -21.44
CA VAL A 212 4.01 -5.61 -22.40
C VAL A 212 4.76 -6.19 -23.58
N GLU A 213 4.14 -6.11 -24.75
CA GLU A 213 4.68 -6.62 -26.02
C GLU A 213 5.14 -5.44 -26.86
N PHE A 214 6.36 -5.53 -27.36
CA PHE A 214 7.02 -4.48 -28.13
C PHE A 214 7.10 -4.88 -29.61
N PHE A 215 7.01 -3.88 -30.48
CA PHE A 215 7.36 -3.99 -31.90
C PHE A 215 8.47 -2.97 -32.19
N GLY A 216 9.72 -3.42 -32.12
CA GLY A 216 10.87 -2.51 -32.14
C GLY A 216 10.93 -1.67 -30.86
N ASP A 217 10.80 -0.35 -30.99
CA ASP A 217 10.75 0.59 -29.88
C ASP A 217 9.32 1.07 -29.57
N GLU A 218 8.27 0.47 -30.15
CA GLU A 218 6.86 0.83 -29.90
C GLU A 218 6.16 -0.25 -29.03
N ILE A 219 5.32 0.16 -28.08
CA ILE A 219 4.46 -0.77 -27.33
C ILE A 219 3.26 -1.18 -28.21
N ASP A 220 3.22 -2.42 -28.65
CA ASP A 220 2.14 -2.99 -29.47
C ASP A 220 0.93 -3.41 -28.62
N ALA A 221 1.16 -4.01 -27.45
CA ALA A 221 0.08 -4.47 -26.59
C ALA A 221 0.45 -4.50 -25.10
N ILE A 222 -0.54 -4.22 -24.25
CA ILE A 222 -0.46 -4.37 -22.79
C ILE A 222 -1.60 -5.28 -22.33
N ARG A 223 -1.28 -6.33 -21.56
CA ARG A 223 -2.24 -7.33 -21.10
C ARG A 223 -2.02 -7.71 -19.64
N TYR A 224 -3.11 -7.95 -18.92
CA TYR A 224 -3.08 -8.72 -17.69
C TYR A 224 -3.10 -10.21 -18.01
N ILE A 225 -2.19 -10.95 -17.40
CA ILE A 225 -1.99 -12.38 -17.58
C ILE A 225 -2.18 -13.10 -16.24
N ASP A 226 -2.84 -14.25 -16.27
CA ASP A 226 -2.92 -15.14 -15.13
C ASP A 226 -1.55 -15.79 -14.85
N PRO A 227 -0.99 -15.65 -13.63
CA PRO A 227 0.37 -16.11 -13.33
C PRO A 227 0.53 -17.63 -13.37
N VAL A 228 -0.55 -18.41 -13.26
CA VAL A 228 -0.52 -19.88 -13.19
C VAL A 228 -0.74 -20.49 -14.57
N THR A 229 -1.78 -20.05 -15.27
CA THR A 229 -2.19 -20.59 -16.57
C THR A 229 -1.50 -19.91 -17.74
N GLY A 230 -0.99 -18.68 -17.56
CA GLY A 230 -0.43 -17.86 -18.63
C GLY A 230 -1.47 -17.32 -19.61
N SER A 231 -2.76 -17.48 -19.30
CA SER A 231 -3.87 -17.02 -20.14
C SER A 231 -4.05 -15.50 -20.04
N THR A 232 -4.52 -14.88 -21.13
CA THR A 232 -4.84 -13.45 -21.13
C THR A 232 -6.16 -13.22 -20.41
N LEU A 233 -6.11 -12.41 -19.35
CA LEU A 233 -7.28 -12.03 -18.56
C LEU A 233 -7.97 -10.78 -19.13
N GLN A 234 -7.18 -9.77 -19.51
CA GLN A 234 -7.68 -8.48 -19.96
C GLN A 234 -6.63 -7.77 -20.81
N SER A 235 -7.07 -7.05 -21.85
CA SER A 235 -6.21 -6.13 -22.61
C SER A 235 -6.40 -4.70 -22.11
N LEU A 236 -5.33 -3.91 -22.09
CA LEU A 236 -5.29 -2.54 -21.57
C LEU A 236 -4.76 -1.59 -22.65
N GLU A 237 -5.31 -0.38 -22.71
CA GLU A 237 -4.73 0.72 -23.49
C GLU A 237 -3.52 1.34 -22.78
N GLY A 238 -3.42 1.18 -21.45
CA GLY A 238 -2.38 1.74 -20.63
C GLY A 238 -2.39 1.27 -19.19
N VAL A 239 -1.22 1.30 -18.55
CA VAL A 239 -1.04 0.96 -17.14
C VAL A 239 0.06 1.82 -16.50
N ASN A 240 -0.03 2.09 -15.20
CA ASN A 240 1.06 2.70 -14.43
C ASN A 240 1.67 1.65 -13.51
N VAL A 241 2.97 1.39 -13.66
CA VAL A 241 3.71 0.50 -12.76
C VAL A 241 4.23 1.32 -11.59
N TYR A 242 3.65 1.10 -10.40
CA TYR A 242 4.06 1.79 -9.17
C TYR A 242 5.25 1.08 -8.50
N PRO A 243 6.04 1.80 -7.68
CA PRO A 243 7.20 1.23 -7.00
C PRO A 243 6.92 -0.02 -6.18
N ALA A 244 7.89 -0.94 -6.14
CA ALA A 244 7.78 -2.18 -5.39
C ALA A 244 7.99 -2.02 -3.87
N ARG A 245 8.26 -0.79 -3.40
CA ARG A 245 8.37 -0.43 -1.99
C ARG A 245 7.73 0.93 -1.74
N HIS A 246 7.14 1.13 -0.56
CA HIS A 246 6.57 2.44 -0.18
C HIS A 246 7.62 3.53 0.04
N PHE A 247 8.88 3.16 0.31
CA PHE A 247 9.98 4.09 0.51
C PHE A 247 10.86 4.11 -0.73
N VAL A 248 10.72 5.18 -1.52
CA VAL A 248 11.57 5.47 -2.67
C VAL A 248 12.21 6.82 -2.42
N THR A 249 13.54 6.83 -2.36
CA THR A 249 14.34 8.04 -2.15
C THR A 249 15.13 8.34 -3.43
N PRO A 250 14.99 9.53 -4.01
CA PRO A 250 15.82 9.98 -5.13
C PRO A 250 17.32 9.94 -4.82
N GLU A 251 18.17 9.68 -5.83
CA GLU A 251 19.62 9.49 -5.64
C GLU A 251 20.33 10.76 -5.15
N ASP A 252 19.90 11.92 -5.61
CA ASP A 252 20.38 13.24 -5.17
C ASP A 252 20.14 13.45 -3.67
N ARG A 253 18.91 13.18 -3.20
CA ARG A 253 18.59 13.26 -1.76
C ARG A 253 19.34 12.24 -0.92
N LEU A 254 19.63 11.07 -1.48
CA LEU A 254 20.38 10.03 -0.78
C LEU A 254 21.82 10.47 -0.51
N LYS A 255 22.47 11.15 -1.46
CA LYS A 255 23.81 11.71 -1.28
C LYS A 255 23.85 12.79 -0.20
N GLU A 256 22.92 13.75 -0.27
CA GLU A 256 22.79 14.79 0.75
C GLU A 256 22.54 14.20 2.16
N ALA A 257 21.70 13.16 2.24
CA ALA A 257 21.41 12.49 3.51
C ALA A 257 22.64 11.74 4.06
N CYS A 258 23.43 11.07 3.22
CA CYS A 258 24.66 10.42 3.64
C CYS A 258 25.68 11.43 4.22
N GLU A 259 25.87 12.56 3.55
CA GLU A 259 26.74 13.64 4.04
C GLU A 259 26.26 14.21 5.38
N ALA A 260 24.95 14.39 5.54
CA ALA A 260 24.35 14.86 6.80
C ALA A 260 24.53 13.83 7.94
N ILE A 261 24.33 12.54 7.67
CA ILE A 261 24.53 11.46 8.65
C ILE A 261 26.00 11.37 9.07
N GLU A 262 26.94 11.50 8.12
CA GLU A 262 28.36 11.52 8.44
C GLU A 262 28.74 12.71 9.33
N GLN A 263 28.12 13.87 9.12
CA GLN A 263 28.34 15.04 9.96
C GLN A 263 27.73 14.86 11.36
N GLU A 264 26.49 14.39 11.46
CA GLU A 264 25.83 14.11 12.73
C GLU A 264 26.61 13.07 13.55
N LEU A 265 27.13 12.03 12.89
CA LEU A 265 27.99 11.02 13.52
C LEU A 265 29.25 11.66 14.12
N LYS A 266 29.96 12.52 13.38
CA LYS A 266 31.16 13.22 13.90
C LYS A 266 30.82 14.06 15.12
N ASP A 267 29.76 14.85 15.04
CA ASP A 267 29.33 15.74 16.13
C ASP A 267 28.96 14.92 17.38
N GLN A 268 28.25 13.81 17.19
CA GLN A 268 27.82 12.93 18.29
C GLN A 268 29.00 12.18 18.94
N LEU A 269 29.97 11.73 18.14
CA LEU A 269 31.20 11.11 18.65
C LEU A 269 31.98 12.08 19.54
N GLU A 270 32.15 13.33 19.12
CA GLU A 270 32.82 14.35 19.95
C GLU A 270 32.12 14.57 21.30
N VAL A 271 30.78 14.58 21.33
CA VAL A 271 30.01 14.72 22.57
C VAL A 271 30.26 13.54 23.50
N LEU A 272 30.17 12.30 22.98
CA LEU A 272 30.38 11.09 23.77
C LEU A 272 31.81 10.99 24.31
N GLU A 273 32.81 11.32 23.50
CA GLU A 273 34.22 11.34 23.92
C GLU A 273 34.48 12.40 25.01
N LYS A 274 33.93 13.62 24.87
CA LYS A 274 34.05 14.68 25.89
C LYS A 274 33.37 14.31 27.20
N GLU A 275 32.30 13.53 27.15
CA GLU A 275 31.60 12.98 28.34
C GLU A 275 32.28 11.73 28.94
N GLY A 276 33.36 11.22 28.31
CA GLY A 276 34.06 10.00 28.74
C GLY A 276 33.34 8.69 28.41
N LYS A 277 32.32 8.74 27.53
CA LYS A 277 31.51 7.59 27.06
C LYS A 277 32.16 6.89 25.86
N LEU A 278 33.38 6.40 26.05
CA LEU A 278 34.21 5.84 24.98
C LEU A 278 33.62 4.55 24.37
N LEU A 279 32.90 3.76 25.17
CA LEU A 279 32.28 2.52 24.70
C LEU A 279 31.07 2.80 23.80
N GLU A 280 30.25 3.79 24.16
CA GLU A 280 29.13 4.24 23.35
C GLU A 280 29.61 4.87 22.05
N ALA A 281 30.68 5.67 22.09
CA ALA A 281 31.30 6.23 20.90
C ALA A 281 31.82 5.12 19.96
N GLN A 282 32.46 4.08 20.49
CA GLN A 282 32.93 2.94 19.69
C GLN A 282 31.79 2.12 19.06
N ARG A 283 30.59 2.15 19.63
CA ARG A 283 29.42 1.40 19.13
C ARG A 283 28.70 2.12 17.98
N LEU A 284 28.88 3.44 17.84
CA LEU A 284 28.42 4.23 16.70
C LEU A 284 29.39 4.10 15.52
#